data_AF-A0A7J4EKL6-F1
#
_entry.id   AF-A0A7J4EKL6-F1
#
_cell.length_a   1.000
_cell.length_b   1.000
_cell.length_c   1.000
_cell.angle_alpha   90.00
_cell.angle_beta   90.00
_cell.angle_gamma   90.00
#
_symmetry.space_group_name_H-M   'P 1'
#
loop_
_entity.id
_entity.type
_entity.pdbx_description
1 polymer ?
#
loop_
_entity_poly.entity_id
_entity_poly.type
_entity_poly.pdbx_seq_one_letter_code
_entity_poly.pdbx_strand_id
1 'polypeptide(L)'
;MDKKHNTYLVVLLIFSNILVGSIALLEYSAAKAAKEMPSNTLGSKLLIDPNQAINIAKNNETISEFLKSKFKNPNLRLERVSLVQEKSEKFMWKVELFERSCACPGDRKAYIATALINPETGTVENVDARERLESEISKGSCRTEHCHIN
;
A
#
# COMPACT_ATOMS: atom_id res chain seq x y z
N MET A 1 -15.88 50.11 -19.56
CA MET A 1 -14.95 49.60 -18.53
C MET A 1 -15.86 49.19 -17.39
N ASP A 2 -16.09 47.90 -17.13
CA ASP A 2 -15.20 47.09 -16.29
C ASP A 2 -15.21 45.60 -16.69
N LYS A 3 -14.18 45.19 -17.43
CA LYS A 3 -13.88 43.79 -17.79
C LYS A 3 -12.97 43.09 -16.76
N LYS A 4 -12.81 43.65 -15.55
CA LYS A 4 -11.77 43.21 -14.61
C LYS A 4 -12.23 42.27 -13.49
N HIS A 5 -13.53 42.01 -13.34
CA HIS A 5 -14.03 41.15 -12.24
C HIS A 5 -14.29 39.70 -12.65
N ASN A 6 -14.37 39.38 -13.95
CA ASN A 6 -14.69 38.03 -14.39
C ASN A 6 -13.45 37.12 -14.58
N THR A 7 -12.24 37.68 -14.51
CA THR A 7 -11.00 36.91 -14.73
C THR A 7 -10.53 36.18 -13.47
N TYR A 8 -10.85 36.69 -12.28
CA TYR A 8 -10.41 36.08 -11.01
C TYR A 8 -11.18 34.80 -10.65
N LEU A 9 -12.44 34.70 -11.08
CA LEU A 9 -13.30 33.56 -10.78
C LEU A 9 -12.98 32.32 -11.64
N VAL A 10 -12.42 32.53 -12.83
CA VAL A 10 -11.99 31.43 -13.73
C VAL A 10 -10.64 30.86 -13.30
N VAL A 11 -9.72 31.69 -12.78
CA VAL A 11 -8.40 31.22 -12.33
C VAL A 11 -8.48 30.38 -11.06
N LEU A 12 -9.46 30.62 -10.18
CA LEU A 12 -9.67 29.85 -8.94
C LEU A 12 -10.19 28.42 -9.17
N LEU A 13 -10.84 28.14 -10.32
CA LEU A 13 -11.36 26.80 -10.64
C LEU A 13 -10.33 25.88 -11.31
N ILE A 14 -9.22 26.42 -11.82
CA ILE A 14 -8.19 25.64 -12.49
C ILE A 14 -7.15 25.11 -11.49
N PHE A 15 -6.97 25.77 -10.34
CA PHE A 15 -6.00 25.33 -9.32
C PHE A 15 -6.54 24.33 -8.29
N SER A 16 -7.85 24.09 -8.21
CA SER A 16 -8.42 23.12 -7.26
C SER A 16 -8.36 21.66 -7.73
N ASN A 17 -7.99 21.40 -8.99
CA ASN A 17 -8.04 20.05 -9.58
C ASN A 17 -6.69 19.33 -9.68
N ILE A 18 -5.59 19.89 -9.15
CA ILE A 18 -4.25 19.26 -9.27
C ILE A 18 -3.91 18.37 -8.06
N LEU A 19 -4.70 18.37 -6.98
CA LEU A 19 -4.37 17.63 -5.75
C LEU A 19 -5.14 16.32 -5.52
N VAL A 20 -5.77 15.75 -6.56
CA VAL A 20 -6.40 14.41 -6.47
C VAL A 20 -5.74 13.39 -7.40
N GLY A 21 -4.85 13.82 -8.30
CA GLY A 21 -4.22 12.95 -9.29
C GLY A 21 -3.09 12.04 -8.77
N SER A 22 -2.56 12.29 -7.58
CA SER A 22 -1.33 11.62 -7.13
C SER A 22 -1.58 10.33 -6.33
N ILE A 23 -2.79 10.09 -5.83
CA ILE A 23 -3.09 8.88 -5.04
C ILE A 23 -3.44 7.69 -5.96
N ALA A 24 -4.03 7.95 -7.13
CA ALA A 24 -4.39 6.90 -8.09
C ALA A 24 -3.20 6.22 -8.81
N LEU A 25 -2.00 6.81 -8.75
CA LEU A 25 -0.82 6.30 -9.47
C LEU A 25 -0.07 5.19 -8.72
N LEU A 26 -0.32 4.98 -7.43
CA LEU A 26 0.26 3.85 -6.68
C LEU A 26 -0.62 2.58 -6.72
N GLU A 27 -1.92 2.72 -6.95
CA GLU A 27 -2.86 1.58 -7.05
C GLU A 27 -2.82 0.90 -8.43
N TYR A 28 -2.29 1.57 -9.45
CA TYR A 28 -2.32 1.10 -10.83
C TYR A 28 -1.29 -0.01 -11.15
N SER A 29 -0.18 -0.09 -10.42
CA SER A 29 0.92 -1.00 -10.78
C SER A 29 0.66 -2.46 -10.39
N ALA A 30 0.07 -2.71 -9.21
CA ALA A 30 -0.22 -4.07 -8.74
C ALA A 30 -1.39 -4.72 -9.48
N ALA A 31 -2.48 -3.96 -9.72
CA ALA A 31 -3.65 -4.43 -10.43
C ALA A 31 -3.34 -4.76 -11.91
N LYS A 32 -2.46 -3.98 -12.56
CA LYS A 32 -2.03 -4.23 -13.93
C LYS A 32 -1.10 -5.44 -14.03
N ALA A 33 -0.16 -5.60 -13.09
CA ALA A 33 0.73 -6.76 -13.04
C ALA A 33 -0.04 -8.08 -12.84
N ALA A 34 -1.07 -8.08 -11.99
CA ALA A 34 -1.93 -9.26 -11.79
C ALA A 34 -2.83 -9.57 -13.01
N LYS A 35 -3.19 -8.56 -13.80
CA LYS A 35 -4.07 -8.70 -14.98
C LYS A 35 -3.32 -9.10 -16.26
N GLU A 36 -2.02 -8.79 -16.35
CA GLU A 36 -1.18 -9.09 -17.51
C GLU A 36 -0.33 -10.37 -17.36
N MET A 37 -0.30 -10.99 -16.18
CA MET A 37 0.35 -12.30 -16.02
C MET A 37 -0.47 -13.40 -16.70
N PRO A 38 0.06 -14.09 -17.72
CA PRO A 38 -0.67 -15.14 -18.38
C PRO A 38 -0.89 -16.30 -17.40
N SER A 39 -2.16 -16.68 -17.25
CA SER A 39 -2.69 -17.66 -16.29
C SER A 39 -1.99 -19.03 -16.30
N ASN A 40 -1.21 -19.33 -17.35
CA ASN A 40 -0.43 -20.56 -17.50
C ASN A 40 0.92 -20.54 -16.77
N THR A 41 1.37 -19.38 -16.26
CA THR A 41 2.68 -19.25 -15.58
C THR A 41 2.56 -19.39 -14.06
N LEU A 42 1.37 -19.17 -13.51
CA LEU A 42 1.15 -19.10 -12.07
C LEU A 42 0.82 -20.47 -11.43
N GLY A 43 0.42 -21.47 -12.23
CA GLY A 43 -0.02 -22.79 -11.75
C GLY A 43 -1.22 -22.79 -10.78
N SER A 44 -1.68 -21.62 -10.35
CA SER A 44 -2.64 -21.37 -9.27
C SER A 44 -3.70 -20.39 -9.74
N LYS A 45 -4.94 -20.61 -9.32
CA LYS A 45 -6.09 -19.79 -9.75
C LYS A 45 -6.26 -18.61 -8.80
N LEU A 46 -5.99 -17.39 -9.26
CA LEU A 46 -6.27 -16.19 -8.46
C LEU A 46 -7.80 -15.98 -8.36
N LEU A 47 -8.41 -16.48 -7.28
CA LEU A 47 -9.85 -16.35 -7.01
C LEU A 47 -10.18 -15.11 -6.21
N ILE A 48 -9.24 -14.65 -5.37
CA ILE A 48 -9.34 -13.36 -4.71
C ILE A 48 -8.41 -12.34 -5.34
N ASP A 49 -8.94 -11.14 -5.54
CA ASP A 49 -8.18 -10.00 -6.06
C ASP A 49 -7.38 -9.28 -4.95
N PRO A 50 -6.46 -8.36 -5.31
CA PRO A 50 -5.65 -7.66 -4.32
C PRO A 50 -6.45 -6.84 -3.29
N ASN A 51 -7.59 -6.25 -3.67
CA ASN A 51 -8.42 -5.47 -2.75
C ASN A 51 -9.16 -6.37 -1.77
N GLN A 52 -9.61 -7.54 -2.24
CA GLN A 52 -10.18 -8.57 -1.38
C GLN A 52 -9.13 -9.07 -0.37
N ALA A 53 -7.88 -9.28 -0.79
CA ALA A 53 -6.79 -9.63 0.11
C ALA A 53 -6.56 -8.56 1.20
N ILE A 54 -6.54 -7.27 0.84
CA ILE A 54 -6.43 -6.16 1.80
C ILE A 54 -7.58 -6.19 2.82
N ASN A 55 -8.81 -6.39 2.35
CA ASN A 55 -9.98 -6.45 3.22
C ASN A 55 -9.93 -7.65 4.18
N ILE A 56 -9.51 -8.81 3.69
CA ILE A 56 -9.28 -9.99 4.53
C ILE A 56 -8.23 -9.69 5.60
N ALA A 57 -7.11 -9.06 5.24
CA ALA A 57 -6.07 -8.69 6.20
C ALA A 57 -6.59 -7.73 7.29
N LYS A 58 -7.33 -6.67 6.91
CA LYS A 58 -7.87 -5.69 7.86
C LYS A 58 -8.92 -6.27 8.81
N ASN A 59 -9.63 -7.30 8.38
CA ASN A 59 -10.65 -8.00 9.16
C ASN A 59 -10.10 -9.14 10.01
N ASN A 60 -8.83 -9.53 9.83
CA ASN A 60 -8.16 -10.47 10.74
C ASN A 60 -8.09 -9.87 12.15
N GLU A 61 -8.43 -10.65 13.19
CA GLU A 61 -8.55 -10.18 14.57
C GLU A 61 -7.28 -9.48 15.07
N THR A 62 -6.12 -10.16 14.99
CA THR A 62 -4.82 -9.62 15.41
C THR A 62 -4.48 -8.30 14.71
N ILE A 63 -4.67 -8.25 13.38
CA ILE A 63 -4.39 -7.04 12.61
C ILE A 63 -5.39 -5.94 12.98
N SER A 64 -6.69 -6.24 13.03
CA SER A 64 -7.73 -5.27 13.32
C SER A 64 -7.52 -4.60 14.68
N GLU A 65 -7.16 -5.36 15.71
CA GLU A 65 -6.83 -4.84 17.04
C GLU A 65 -5.56 -3.99 17.02
N PHE A 66 -4.52 -4.42 16.31
CA PHE A 66 -3.29 -3.65 16.16
C PHE A 66 -3.53 -2.32 15.44
N LEU A 67 -4.29 -2.32 14.34
CA LEU A 67 -4.69 -1.12 13.62
C LEU A 67 -5.48 -0.18 14.53
N LYS A 68 -6.49 -0.69 15.24
CA LYS A 68 -7.29 0.12 16.16
C LYS A 68 -6.44 0.76 17.26
N SER A 69 -5.44 0.06 17.78
CA SER A 69 -4.60 0.55 18.87
C SER A 69 -3.50 1.50 18.41
N LYS A 70 -2.86 1.24 17.26
CA LYS A 70 -1.66 1.96 16.82
C LYS A 70 -1.87 2.91 15.63
N PHE A 71 -2.76 2.59 14.71
CA PHE A 71 -2.93 3.35 13.46
C PHE A 71 -3.94 4.50 13.68
N LYS A 72 -3.42 5.70 13.91
CA LYS A 72 -4.18 6.90 14.27
C LYS A 72 -4.10 8.02 13.22
N ASN A 73 -3.12 7.98 12.33
CA ASN A 73 -2.87 9.04 11.36
C ASN A 73 -2.96 8.52 9.91
N PRO A 74 -4.15 8.59 9.28
CA PRO A 74 -4.34 8.07 7.93
C PRO A 74 -3.47 8.77 6.87
N ASN A 75 -3.03 10.01 7.10
CA ASN A 75 -2.17 10.73 6.15
C ASN A 75 -0.73 10.18 6.11
N LEU A 76 -0.36 9.37 7.11
CA LEU A 76 0.94 8.70 7.21
C LEU A 76 0.85 7.21 6.94
N ARG A 77 -0.31 6.76 6.47
CA ARG A 77 -0.60 5.36 6.21
C ARG A 77 -0.29 4.99 4.77
N LEU A 78 0.17 3.76 4.60
CA LEU A 78 0.39 3.15 3.31
C LEU A 78 -0.06 1.70 3.37
N GLU A 79 -0.73 1.27 2.32
CA GLU A 79 -1.22 -0.09 2.14
C GLU A 79 -0.59 -0.63 0.85
N ARG A 80 0.02 -1.80 0.94
CA ARG A 80 0.62 -2.50 -0.20
C ARG A 80 0.11 -3.91 -0.26
N VAL A 81 -0.08 -4.38 -1.47
CA VAL A 81 -0.41 -5.77 -1.77
C VAL A 81 0.44 -6.21 -2.95
N SER A 82 1.08 -7.36 -2.80
CA SER A 82 1.94 -7.95 -3.83
C SER A 82 1.73 -9.45 -3.86
N LEU A 83 1.88 -10.04 -5.05
CA LEU A 83 1.89 -11.48 -5.18
C LEU A 83 3.32 -11.95 -4.98
N VAL A 84 3.55 -12.83 -4.00
CA VAL A 84 4.86 -13.37 -3.67
C VAL A 84 4.85 -14.89 -3.84
N GLN A 85 5.99 -15.46 -4.25
CA GLN A 85 6.17 -16.90 -4.30
C GLN A 85 6.87 -17.36 -3.03
N GLU A 86 6.19 -18.19 -2.23
CA GLU A 86 6.78 -18.84 -1.07
C GLU A 86 7.69 -20.01 -1.51
N LYS A 87 8.55 -20.49 -0.60
CA LYS A 87 9.56 -21.54 -0.88
C LYS A 87 9.01 -22.84 -1.48
N SER A 88 7.70 -23.07 -1.37
CA SER A 88 6.98 -24.23 -1.89
C SER A 88 6.40 -24.02 -3.30
N GLU A 89 6.88 -23.01 -4.04
CA GLU A 89 6.33 -22.56 -5.34
C GLU A 89 4.89 -22.05 -5.30
N LYS A 90 4.32 -21.95 -4.10
CA LYS A 90 2.97 -21.45 -3.87
C LYS A 90 2.95 -19.91 -3.92
N PHE A 91 2.06 -19.36 -4.72
CA PHE A 91 1.82 -17.93 -4.77
C PHE A 91 0.88 -17.51 -3.63
N MET A 92 1.22 -16.39 -2.99
CA MET A 92 0.50 -15.81 -1.85
C MET A 92 0.32 -14.32 -2.06
N TRP A 93 -0.84 -13.79 -1.67
CA TRP A 93 -0.99 -12.35 -1.49
C TRP A 93 -0.27 -11.93 -0.21
N LYS A 94 0.78 -11.13 -0.35
CA LYS A 94 1.43 -10.44 0.75
C LYS A 94 0.81 -9.06 0.89
N VAL A 95 0.06 -8.85 1.96
CA VAL A 95 -0.50 -7.56 2.35
C VAL A 95 0.39 -6.92 3.40
N GLU A 96 0.71 -5.64 3.24
CA GLU A 96 1.47 -4.84 4.19
C GLU A 96 0.71 -3.54 4.48
N LEU A 97 0.28 -3.38 5.72
CA LEU A 97 -0.33 -2.18 6.26
C LEU A 97 0.72 -1.46 7.11
N PHE A 98 1.00 -0.22 6.78
CA PHE A 98 2.07 0.55 7.38
C PHE A 98 1.56 1.93 7.79
N GLU A 99 1.94 2.41 8.97
CA GLU A 99 1.71 3.80 9.36
C GLU A 99 2.92 4.36 10.11
N ARG A 100 3.43 5.51 9.66
CA ARG A 100 4.54 6.19 10.36
C ARG A 100 4.02 6.76 11.67
N SER A 101 4.82 6.68 12.73
CA SER A 101 4.45 7.30 14.01
C SER A 101 4.46 8.83 13.96
N CYS A 102 5.26 9.45 13.08
CA CYS A 102 5.25 10.89 12.83
C CYS A 102 5.72 11.26 11.41
N ALA A 103 5.44 12.49 10.99
CA ALA A 103 5.86 13.02 9.68
C ALA A 103 7.30 13.55 9.67
N CYS A 104 7.96 13.61 10.83
CA CYS A 104 9.26 14.26 10.97
C CYS A 104 10.36 13.49 10.22
N PRO A 105 11.40 14.19 9.74
CA PRO A 105 12.62 13.55 9.26
C PRO A 105 13.32 12.73 10.36
N GLY A 106 14.08 11.71 9.94
CA GLY A 106 14.90 10.86 10.81
C GLY A 106 14.36 9.45 10.99
N ASP A 107 15.15 8.58 11.61
CA ASP A 107 14.76 7.19 11.87
C ASP A 107 13.77 7.12 13.03
N ARG A 108 12.52 6.84 12.70
CA ARG A 108 11.39 6.83 13.64
C ARG A 108 10.72 5.48 13.64
N LYS A 109 9.93 5.26 14.67
CA LYS A 109 9.10 4.06 14.75
C LYS A 109 8.02 4.13 13.68
N ALA A 110 7.72 3.00 13.09
CA ALA A 110 6.54 2.80 12.28
C ALA A 110 5.83 1.53 12.73
N TYR A 111 4.53 1.52 12.52
CA TYR A 111 3.67 0.40 12.83
C TYR A 111 3.47 -0.38 11.54
N ILE A 112 3.76 -1.68 11.58
CA ILE A 112 3.60 -2.56 10.43
C ILE A 112 2.74 -3.75 10.82
N ALA A 113 1.73 -4.04 10.01
CA ALA A 113 0.97 -5.27 10.06
C ALA A 113 1.05 -5.95 8.69
N THR A 114 1.43 -7.22 8.65
CA THR A 114 1.53 -8.00 7.42
C THR A 114 0.67 -9.25 7.49
N ALA A 115 0.18 -9.68 6.34
CA ALA A 115 -0.53 -10.95 6.18
C ALA A 115 -0.09 -11.66 4.90
N LEU A 116 0.04 -12.99 4.98
CA LEU A 116 0.11 -13.86 3.81
C LEU A 116 -1.24 -14.55 3.63
N ILE A 117 -1.85 -14.36 2.47
CA ILE A 117 -3.20 -14.81 2.17
C ILE A 117 -3.18 -15.69 0.94
N ASN A 118 -3.82 -16.85 1.03
CA ASN A 118 -3.95 -17.77 -0.08
C ASN A 118 -4.86 -17.15 -1.16
N PRO A 119 -4.37 -17.00 -2.40
CA PRO A 119 -5.13 -16.34 -3.46
C PRO A 119 -6.30 -17.17 -4.02
N GLU A 120 -6.34 -18.47 -3.74
CA GLU A 120 -7.43 -19.37 -4.15
C GLU A 120 -8.56 -19.38 -3.11
N THR A 121 -8.21 -19.42 -1.83
CA THR A 121 -9.18 -19.66 -0.76
C THR A 121 -9.49 -18.43 0.08
N GLY A 122 -8.64 -17.41 0.04
CA GLY A 122 -8.70 -16.26 0.95
C GLY A 122 -8.28 -16.57 2.39
N THR A 123 -7.72 -17.76 2.66
CA THR A 123 -7.27 -18.14 4.00
C THR A 123 -6.01 -17.37 4.38
N VAL A 124 -5.96 -16.83 5.60
CA VAL A 124 -4.77 -16.19 6.16
C VAL A 124 -3.83 -17.25 6.71
N GLU A 125 -2.62 -17.33 6.18
CA GLU A 125 -1.62 -18.36 6.55
C GLU A 125 -0.55 -17.82 7.49
N ASN A 126 -0.28 -16.52 7.44
CA ASN A 126 0.66 -15.87 8.33
C ASN A 126 0.18 -14.45 8.65
N VAL A 127 0.40 -14.01 9.88
CA VAL A 127 0.15 -12.65 10.36
C VAL A 127 1.33 -12.22 11.23
N ASP A 128 1.82 -11.00 11.02
CA ASP A 128 2.76 -10.32 11.91
C ASP A 128 2.29 -8.88 12.12
N ALA A 129 2.34 -8.40 13.35
CA ALA A 129 1.92 -7.05 13.70
C ALA A 129 2.83 -6.50 14.78
N ARG A 130 3.57 -5.43 14.47
CA ARG A 130 4.67 -4.95 15.32
C ARG A 130 5.06 -3.50 15.05
N GLU A 131 5.83 -2.97 15.98
CA GLU A 131 6.52 -1.70 15.84
C GLU A 131 7.97 -1.96 15.44
N ARG A 132 8.48 -1.20 14.47
CA ARG A 132 9.87 -1.28 13.98
C ARG A 132 10.40 0.10 13.67
N LEU A 133 11.71 0.26 13.62
CA LEU A 133 12.30 1.49 13.08
C LEU A 133 12.10 1.53 11.55
N GLU A 134 11.83 2.71 10.99
CA GLU A 134 11.66 2.91 9.55
C GLU A 134 12.90 2.44 8.77
N SER A 135 14.09 2.61 9.34
CA SER A 135 15.33 2.10 8.76
C SER A 135 15.36 0.57 8.65
N GLU A 136 14.74 -0.15 9.59
CA GLU A 136 14.67 -1.63 9.57
C GLU A 136 13.69 -2.13 8.51
N ILE A 137 12.65 -1.35 8.21
CA ILE A 137 11.66 -1.66 7.17
C ILE A 137 12.24 -1.35 5.78
N SER A 138 12.92 -0.20 5.65
CA SER A 138 13.44 0.30 4.37
C SER A 138 14.68 -0.44 3.88
N LYS A 139 15.46 -1.07 4.78
CA LYS A 139 16.58 -1.95 4.41
C LYS A 139 16.15 -3.14 3.54
N GLY A 140 14.87 -3.53 3.55
CA GLY A 140 14.31 -4.53 2.65
C GLY A 140 13.85 -4.00 1.29
N SER A 141 13.61 -2.68 1.16
CA SER A 141 13.08 -2.05 -0.06
C SER A 141 14.07 -1.15 -0.81
N CYS A 142 15.21 -0.82 -0.22
CA CYS A 142 16.25 0.02 -0.81
C CYS A 142 17.50 -0.78 -1.20
N ARG A 143 17.32 -1.91 -1.89
CA ARG A 143 18.41 -2.61 -2.60
C ARG A 143 18.37 -2.34 -4.11
N THR A 144 18.05 -1.10 -4.47
CA THR A 144 18.24 -0.54 -5.81
C THR A 144 19.10 0.71 -5.65
N GLU A 145 20.27 0.70 -6.28
CA GLU A 145 21.43 1.57 -6.05
C GLU A 145 21.24 3.07 -6.38
N HIS A 146 20.01 3.58 -6.48
CA HIS A 146 19.75 4.92 -7.03
C HIS A 146 18.65 5.71 -6.30
N CYS A 147 18.71 5.81 -4.98
CA CYS A 147 18.00 6.88 -4.27
C CYS A 147 19.02 7.65 -3.42
N HIS A 148 19.22 8.92 -3.82
CA HIS A 148 20.19 9.93 -3.37
C HIS A 148 21.42 10.11 -4.29
N ILE A 149 21.26 10.95 -5.32
CA ILE A 149 22.32 11.89 -5.73
C ILE A 149 21.95 13.24 -5.12
N ASN A 150 22.75 13.69 -4.16
CA ASN A 150 23.04 15.11 -3.97
C ASN A 150 24.44 15.22 -3.38
#